data_AF-A0A1I7VFQ8-F1
#
_entry.id   AF-A0A1I7VFQ8-F1
#
_cell.length_a   1.000
_cell.length_b   1.000
_cell.length_c   1.000
_cell.angle_alpha   90.00
_cell.angle_beta   90.00
_cell.angle_gamma   90.00
#
_symmetry.space_group_name_H-M   'P 1'
#
loop_
_entity.id
_entity.type
_entity.pdbx_description
1 polymer ?
#
loop_
_entity_poly.entity_id
_entity_poly.type
_entity_poly.pdbx_seq_one_letter_code
_entity_poly.pdbx_strand_id
1 'polypeptide(L)' 'ELFELLDEEKLKNVPLLVYANKQDLVTAARANEIAEGLQLLSIRDRSWQIQACSAVTGEGIKDGMDWISKNLRQQQKKLK' A
#
# COMPACT_ATOMS: atom_id res chain seq x y z
N GLU A 1 -1.67 -15.72 -1.59
CA GLU A 1 -0.51 -14.87 -1.91
C GLU A 1 -0.36 -13.62 -1.04
N LEU A 2 -1.20 -12.57 -1.13
CA LEU A 2 -0.99 -11.36 -0.31
C LEU A 2 -0.94 -11.66 1.19
N PHE A 3 -1.96 -12.33 1.74
CA PHE A 3 -2.00 -12.65 3.17
C PHE A 3 -0.87 -13.60 3.61
N GLU A 4 -0.51 -14.57 2.77
CA GLU A 4 0.62 -15.49 3.04
C GLU A 4 1.94 -14.71 3.19
N LEU A 5 2.19 -13.73 2.31
CA LEU A 5 3.36 -12.88 2.40
C LEU A 5 3.30 -11.98 3.65
N LEU A 6 2.13 -11.40 3.94
CA LEU A 6 1.97 -10.53 5.12
C LEU A 6 2.09 -11.27 6.45
N ASP A 7 1.86 -12.59 6.48
CA ASP A 7 1.99 -13.45 7.65
C ASP A 7 3.44 -13.83 7.98
N GLU A 8 4.37 -13.58 7.05
CA GLU A 8 5.79 -13.76 7.31
C GLU A 8 6.25 -12.88 8.49
N GLU A 9 6.97 -13.46 9.44
CA GLU A 9 7.42 -12.79 10.67
C GLU A 9 8.22 -11.51 10.37
N LYS A 10 9.00 -11.52 9.28
CA LYS A 10 9.80 -10.38 8.81
C LYS A 10 8.96 -9.16 8.40
N LEU A 11 7.68 -9.35 8.11
CA LEU A 11 6.74 -8.30 7.68
C LEU A 11 5.73 -7.91 8.76
N LYS A 12 5.84 -8.46 9.97
CA LYS A 12 4.96 -8.13 11.08
C LYS A 12 5.00 -6.63 11.39
N ASN A 13 3.83 -6.00 11.48
CA ASN A 13 3.64 -4.56 11.72
C ASN A 13 4.27 -3.62 10.66
N VAL A 14 4.78 -4.14 9.54
CA VAL A 14 5.36 -3.33 8.47
C VAL A 14 4.22 -2.69 7.67
N PRO A 15 4.21 -1.35 7.45
CA PRO A 15 3.16 -0.69 6.68
C PRO A 15 3.07 -1.24 5.23
N LEU A 16 1.86 -1.30 4.69
CA LEU A 16 1.59 -1.82 3.34
C LEU A 16 1.19 -0.68 2.40
N LEU A 17 1.96 -0.47 1.33
CA LEU A 17 1.58 0.43 0.24
C LEU A 17 1.11 -0.41 -0.96
N VAL A 18 -0.10 -0.14 -1.45
CA VAL A 18 -0.65 -0.76 -2.65
C VAL A 18 -0.69 0.30 -3.75
N TYR A 19 0.07 0.11 -4.83
CA TYR A 19 -0.06 0.95 -6.01
C TYR A 19 -1.23 0.49 -6.87
N ALA A 20 -2.26 1.32 -6.96
CA ALA A 20 -3.30 1.22 -7.97
C ALA A 20 -2.75 1.75 -9.29
N ASN A 21 -1.93 0.94 -9.96
CA ASN A 21 -1.24 1.33 -11.19
C ASN A 21 -2.19 1.37 -12.40
N LYS A 22 -1.74 2.01 -13.48
CA LYS A 22 -2.43 2.18 -14.77
C LYS A 22 -3.63 3.13 -14.72
N GLN A 23 -3.60 4.13 -13.84
CA GLN A 23 -4.71 5.12 -13.72
C GLN A 23 -4.82 6.05 -14.94
N ASP A 24 -3.87 5.99 -15.87
CA ASP A 24 -3.97 6.57 -17.20
C ASP A 24 -5.03 5.90 -18.10
N LEU A 25 -5.49 4.68 -17.75
CA LEU A 25 -6.52 3.97 -18.49
C LEU A 25 -7.92 4.29 -17.96
N VAL A 26 -8.88 4.50 -18.88
CA VAL A 26 -10.30 4.71 -18.53
C VAL A 26 -10.91 3.51 -17.80
N THR A 27 -10.37 2.32 -18.04
CA THR A 27 -10.81 1.05 -17.41
C THR A 27 -10.09 0.76 -16.10
N ALA A 28 -9.33 1.70 -15.55
CA ALA A 28 -8.60 1.49 -14.30
C ALA A 28 -9.57 1.29 -13.13
N ALA A 29 -9.25 0.31 -12.28
CA ALA A 29 -10.02 0.06 -11.07
C ALA A 29 -9.88 1.22 -10.08
N ARG A 30 -10.98 1.53 -9.39
CA ARG A 30 -11.01 2.52 -8.31
C ARG A 30 -10.44 1.95 -7.02
N ALA A 31 -10.04 2.84 -6.12
CA ALA A 31 -9.46 2.45 -4.83
C ALA A 31 -10.39 1.55 -4.00
N ASN A 32 -11.71 1.76 -4.04
CA ASN A 32 -12.66 0.91 -3.30
C ASN A 32 -12.72 -0.52 -3.85
N GLU A 33 -12.72 -0.68 -5.18
CA GLU A 33 -12.73 -2.00 -5.83
C GLU A 33 -11.43 -2.77 -5.51
N ILE A 34 -10.30 -2.08 -5.46
CA ILE A 34 -9.00 -2.68 -5.08
C ILE A 34 -8.99 -3.06 -3.60
N ALA A 35 -9.51 -2.19 -2.73
CA ALA A 35 -9.58 -2.46 -1.29
C ALA A 35 -10.45 -3.69 -0.99
N GLU A 36 -11.57 -3.84 -1.70
CA GLU A 36 -12.45 -5.01 -1.61
C GLU A 36 -11.80 -6.26 -2.20
N GLY A 37 -11.26 -6.18 -3.42
CA GLY A 37 -10.64 -7.31 -4.11
C GLY A 37 -9.41 -7.88 -3.40
N LEU A 38 -8.65 -7.04 -2.70
CA LEU A 38 -7.52 -7.46 -1.88
C LEU A 38 -7.88 -7.65 -0.39
N GLN A 39 -9.14 -7.44 -0.02
CA GLN A 39 -9.64 -7.55 1.34
C GLN A 39 -8.85 -6.71 2.36
N LEU A 40 -8.36 -5.53 1.97
CA LEU A 40 -7.47 -4.70 2.80
C LEU A 40 -8.15 -4.26 4.10
N LEU A 41 -9.48 -4.12 4.10
CA LEU A 41 -10.25 -3.79 5.29
C LEU A 41 -10.17 -4.85 6.39
N SER A 42 -9.78 -6.09 6.08
CA SER A 42 -9.55 -7.13 7.08
C SER A 42 -8.20 -6.99 7.81
N ILE A 43 -7.26 -6.23 7.23
CA ILE A 43 -5.94 -6.01 7.79
C ILE A 43 -6.05 -4.96 8.92
N ARG A 44 -5.68 -5.36 10.14
CA ARG A 44 -5.78 -4.54 11.37
C ARG A 44 -4.46 -4.37 12.12
N ASP A 45 -3.45 -5.16 11.79
CA ASP A 45 -2.16 -5.22 12.48
C ASP A 45 -1.14 -4.20 11.94
N ARG A 46 -1.43 -3.54 10.83
CA ARG A 46 -0.56 -2.56 10.17
C ARG A 46 -1.36 -1.46 9.48
N SER A 47 -0.72 -0.30 9.30
CA SER A 47 -1.25 0.74 8.43
C SER A 47 -1.13 0.33 6.97
N TRP A 48 -2.12 0.67 6.16
CA TRP A 48 -2.05 0.49 4.71
C TRP A 48 -2.57 1.72 3.95
N GLN A 49 -2.12 1.90 2.71
CA GLN A 49 -2.61 2.93 1.80
C GLN A 49 -2.68 2.38 0.38
N ILE A 50 -3.75 2.73 -0.34
CA ILE A 50 -3.81 2.60 -1.80
C ILE A 50 -3.37 3.94 -2.40
N GLN A 51 -2.37 3.91 -3.28
CA GLN A 51 -1.90 5.06 -4.02
C GLN A 51 -2.22 4.89 -5.50
N ALA A 52 -3.09 5.75 -6.03
CA ALA A 52 -3.29 5.88 -7.47
C ALA A 52 -1.98 6.28 -8.14
N CYS A 53 -1.57 5.58 -9.19
CA CYS A 53 -0.38 5.93 -9.96
C CYS A 53 -0.45 5.50 -11.42
N SER A 54 0.43 6.09 -12.22
CA SER A 54 0.77 5.59 -13.56
C SER A 54 2.28 5.43 -13.67
N ALA A 55 2.73 4.20 -13.88
CA ALA A 55 4.14 3.92 -14.09
C ALA A 55 4.70 4.56 -15.37
N VAL A 56 3.84 4.88 -16.34
CA VAL A 56 4.23 5.48 -17.62
C VAL A 56 4.47 6.98 -17.47
N THR A 57 3.58 7.69 -16.78
CA THR A 57 3.70 9.14 -16.57
C THR A 57 4.54 9.49 -15.34
N GLY A 58 4.71 8.54 -14.42
CA GLY A 58 5.36 8.75 -13.12
C GLY A 58 4.44 9.36 -12.05
N GLU A 59 3.19 9.67 -12.39
CA GLU A 59 2.22 10.26 -11.46
C GLU A 59 1.95 9.34 -10.26
N GLY A 60 1.89 9.92 -9.06
CA GLY A 60 1.55 9.22 -7.81
C GLY A 60 2.65 8.33 -7.23
N ILE A 61 3.74 8.06 -7.96
CA ILE A 61 4.85 7.22 -7.46
C ILE A 61 5.55 7.89 -6.28
N LYS A 62 5.89 9.18 -6.41
CA LYS A 62 6.59 9.89 -5.35
C LYS A 62 5.73 9.98 -4.08
N ASP A 63 4.44 10.22 -4.22
CA ASP A 63 3.51 10.36 -3.09
C ASP A 63 3.39 9.06 -2.29
N GLY A 64 3.31 7.91 -2.99
CA GLY A 64 3.31 6.60 -2.35
C GLY A 64 4.63 6.34 -1.61
N MET A 65 5.77 6.65 -2.23
CA MET A 65 7.09 6.50 -1.62
C MET A 65 7.28 7.42 -0.39
N ASP A 66 6.76 8.63 -0.43
CA ASP A 66 6.80 9.56 0.69
C ASP A 66 5.94 9.04 1.86
N TRP A 67 4.76 8.47 1.57
CA TRP A 67 3.90 7.86 2.59
C TRP A 67 4.57 6.66 3.26
N ILE A 68 5.10 5.71 2.51
CA ILE A 68 5.71 4.50 3.10
C ILE A 68 6.96 4.89 3.93
N SER A 69 7.77 5.80 3.42
CA SER A 69 8.97 6.30 4.11
C SER A 69 8.61 6.97 5.45
N LYS A 70 7.53 7.76 5.47
CA LYS A 70 7.03 8.39 6.70
C LYS A 70 6.55 7.35 7.71
N ASN A 71 5.76 6.38 7.28
CA ASN A 71 5.19 5.36 8.18
C ASN A 71 6.27 4.40 8.72
N LEU A 72 7.25 4.02 7.91
CA LEU A 72 8.39 3.21 8.36
C LEU A 72 9.19 3.91 9.47
N ARG A 73 9.48 5.21 9.29
CA ARG A 73 10.16 6.01 10.34
C ARG A 73 9.35 6.09 11.62
N GLN A 74 8.02 6.18 11.54
CA GLN A 74 7.15 6.19 12.72
C GLN A 74 7.16 4.85 13.45
N GLN A 75 7.13 3.73 12.72
CA GLN A 75 7.20 2.39 13.31
C GLN A 75 8.55 2.17 14.02
N GLN A 76 9.67 2.54 13.39
CA GLN A 76 11.00 2.45 14.02
C GLN A 76 11.11 3.24 15.33
N LYS A 77 10.42 4.39 15.42
CA LYS A 77 10.38 5.19 16.65
C LYS A 77 9.56 4.54 17.77
N LYS A 78 8.54 3.72 17.44
CA LYS A 78 7.72 3.01 18.43
C LYS A 78 8.42 1.77 19.02
N LEU A 79 9.40 1.22 18.29
CA LEU A 79 10.16 0.04 18.70
C LEU A 79 11.37 0.38 19.58
N LYS A 80 11.71 1.67 19.72
CA LYS A 80 12.75 2.19 20.62
C LYS A 80 12.11 2.68 21.90
#